data_AF-A0A820U5S7-F1
#
_entry.id   AF-A0A820U5S7-F1
#
_cell.length_a   1.000
_cell.length_b   1.000
_cell.length_c   1.000
_cell.angle_alpha   90.00
_cell.angle_beta   90.00
_cell.angle_gamma   90.00
#
_symmetry.space_group_name_H-M   'P 1'
#
loop_
_entity.id
_entity.type
_entity.pdbx_description
1 polymer ?
#
loop_
_entity_poly.entity_id
_entity_poly.type
_entity_poly.pdbx_seq_one_letter_code
_entity_poly.pdbx_strand_id
1 'polypeptide(L)'
;MCDERRALRFLTIETMALRIEDFILSNSEPITHIDEQVVFRLFELSLHQYIEIRRTAQSELFSVLDHYAFSSNVLVDRIVEVLKTANETDHDQVKGCLYILLGNDSFFLPTQISWSKMEKLWSSIASISHSEKRSIPGLIQRISHKIGKLFVTKEINQNANEESTRTAITLWRSLEPKELKTGNQVHEQQNQSYKVCAHALIFRTWKQQQVAMSMMFHLFQKYIPMSYSCIRTCVDLLVHDNVELREYAIKSIAAICRLQKPPRIYVEKSLHEILQHNGQSSVTIINDAYHPGDRMDNAWLTIDGYIPPTTQSEWEQTCFLDKSFHGYYTWPKMIKYSINKRERYSQNNMPEQAAILYNRFIDKNFVKRMAQFMILDHDSADNQTEFDKIRFAAFK
;
A
#
# COMPACT_ATOMS: atom_id res chain seq x y z
N MET A 1 -4.31 6.02 -45.77
CA MET A 1 -3.22 5.39 -46.54
C MET A 1 -2.34 4.65 -45.56
N CYS A 2 -2.54 3.33 -45.45
CA CYS A 2 -1.67 2.47 -44.66
C CYS A 2 -0.43 2.18 -45.50
N ASP A 3 0.75 2.52 -44.99
CA ASP A 3 2.02 2.05 -45.54
C ASP A 3 2.06 0.52 -45.36
N GLU A 4 1.82 -0.22 -46.46
CA GLU A 4 2.05 -1.66 -46.48
C GLU A 4 3.52 -1.88 -46.15
N ARG A 5 3.82 -2.54 -45.03
CA ARG A 5 5.18 -2.80 -44.54
C ARG A 5 6.01 -3.49 -45.61
N ARG A 6 6.67 -2.71 -46.49
CA ARG A 6 7.65 -3.18 -47.48
C ARG A 6 8.95 -3.51 -46.76
N ALA A 7 8.92 -4.54 -45.94
CA ALA A 7 10.12 -5.14 -45.36
C ALA A 7 10.72 -6.13 -46.36
N LEU A 8 12.05 -6.23 -46.42
CA LEU A 8 12.75 -7.25 -47.19
C LEU A 8 12.25 -8.64 -46.74
N ARG A 9 12.02 -9.56 -47.68
CA ARG A 9 11.47 -10.90 -47.41
C ARG A 9 12.20 -11.64 -46.27
N PHE A 10 13.50 -11.43 -46.15
CA PHE A 10 14.32 -11.95 -45.05
C PHE A 10 13.85 -11.45 -43.66
N LEU A 11 13.64 -10.14 -43.49
CA LEU A 11 13.11 -9.56 -42.25
C LEU A 11 11.69 -10.05 -41.95
N THR A 12 10.88 -10.28 -42.97
CA THR A 12 9.53 -10.85 -42.78
C THR A 12 9.59 -12.29 -42.28
N ILE A 13 10.55 -13.09 -42.77
CA ILE A 13 10.76 -14.47 -42.29
C ILE A 13 11.30 -14.46 -40.86
N GLU A 14 12.27 -13.62 -40.56
CA GLU A 14 12.85 -13.49 -39.22
C GLU A 14 11.81 -13.01 -38.20
N THR A 15 10.99 -12.02 -38.54
CA THR A 15 9.89 -11.57 -37.67
C THR A 15 8.81 -12.64 -37.48
N MET A 16 8.53 -13.48 -38.48
CA MET A 16 7.64 -14.64 -38.30
C MET A 16 8.27 -15.70 -37.39
N ALA A 17 9.56 -16.00 -37.54
CA ALA A 17 10.26 -16.96 -36.69
C ALA A 17 10.27 -16.49 -35.23
N LEU A 18 10.64 -15.22 -34.98
CA LEU A 18 10.60 -14.63 -33.65
C LEU A 18 9.19 -14.65 -33.05
N ARG A 19 8.16 -14.43 -33.86
CA ARG A 19 6.76 -14.48 -33.38
C ARG A 19 6.31 -15.90 -33.05
N ILE A 20 6.80 -16.90 -33.77
CA ILE A 20 6.53 -18.32 -33.47
C ILE A 20 7.27 -18.73 -32.20
N GLU A 21 8.55 -18.35 -32.05
CA GLU A 21 9.33 -18.57 -30.83
C GLU A 21 8.65 -17.91 -29.62
N ASP A 22 8.24 -16.65 -29.76
CA ASP A 22 7.51 -15.92 -28.72
C ASP A 22 6.15 -16.58 -28.40
N PHE A 23 5.44 -17.10 -29.40
CA PHE A 23 4.21 -17.87 -29.18
C PHE A 23 4.45 -19.19 -28.44
N ILE A 24 5.54 -19.89 -28.74
CA ILE A 24 5.91 -21.14 -28.05
C ILE A 24 6.32 -20.83 -26.60
N LEU A 25 7.10 -19.77 -26.38
CA LEU A 25 7.57 -19.36 -25.05
C LEU A 25 6.46 -18.76 -24.17
N SER A 26 5.43 -18.13 -24.76
CA SER A 26 4.33 -17.49 -24.02
C SER A 26 3.18 -18.43 -23.69
N ASN A 27 3.14 -19.65 -24.24
CA ASN A 27 2.15 -20.65 -23.84
C ASN A 27 2.49 -21.18 -22.44
N SER A 28 1.94 -20.55 -21.42
CA SER A 28 1.98 -21.06 -20.05
C SER A 28 1.11 -22.31 -19.95
N GLU A 29 1.72 -23.49 -20.00
CA GLU A 29 1.01 -24.74 -19.78
C GLU A 29 0.60 -24.89 -18.30
N PRO A 30 -0.55 -25.52 -18.00
CA PRO A 30 -0.93 -25.84 -16.63
C PRO A 30 0.07 -26.85 -16.05
N ILE A 31 0.40 -26.68 -14.76
CA ILE A 31 1.34 -27.57 -14.06
C ILE A 31 0.84 -29.02 -14.08
N THR A 32 1.66 -29.95 -14.55
CA THR A 32 1.35 -31.38 -14.44
C THR A 32 1.81 -31.93 -13.09
N HIS A 33 1.30 -33.10 -12.70
CA HIS A 33 1.73 -33.76 -11.47
C HIS A 33 3.24 -34.11 -11.47
N ILE A 34 3.83 -34.35 -12.64
CA ILE A 34 5.27 -34.60 -12.76
C ILE A 34 6.04 -33.31 -12.48
N ASP A 35 5.58 -32.18 -13.04
CA ASP A 35 6.20 -30.88 -12.81
C ASP A 35 6.14 -30.49 -11.32
N GLU A 36 5.04 -30.82 -10.64
CA GLU A 36 4.91 -30.63 -9.19
C GLU A 36 5.99 -31.41 -8.42
N GLN A 37 6.22 -32.68 -8.79
CA GLN A 37 7.29 -33.48 -8.20
C GLN A 37 8.68 -32.92 -8.49
N VAL A 38 8.92 -32.45 -9.72
CA VAL A 38 10.19 -31.82 -10.11
C VAL A 38 10.42 -30.56 -9.28
N VAL A 39 9.41 -29.71 -9.12
CA VAL A 39 9.46 -28.51 -8.27
C VAL A 39 9.78 -28.87 -6.82
N PHE A 40 9.16 -29.91 -6.26
CA PHE A 40 9.47 -30.38 -4.90
C PHE A 40 10.90 -30.91 -4.78
N ARG A 41 11.40 -31.68 -5.74
CA ARG A 41 12.77 -32.20 -5.73
C ARG A 41 13.80 -31.09 -5.89
N LEU A 42 13.54 -30.12 -6.76
CA LEU A 42 14.37 -28.92 -6.89
C LEU A 42 14.36 -28.08 -5.61
N PHE A 43 13.22 -27.99 -4.92
CA PHE A 43 13.13 -27.36 -3.62
C PHE A 43 13.97 -28.09 -2.57
N GLU A 44 13.93 -29.43 -2.49
CA GLU A 44 14.78 -30.22 -1.58
C GLU A 44 16.28 -29.99 -1.86
N LEU A 45 16.68 -29.97 -3.14
CA LEU A 45 18.06 -29.65 -3.54
C LEU A 45 18.46 -28.21 -3.19
N SER A 46 17.50 -27.28 -3.22
CA SER A 46 17.69 -25.89 -2.81
C SER A 46 17.87 -25.70 -1.29
N LEU A 47 17.70 -26.77 -0.51
CA LEU A 47 17.98 -26.82 0.93
C LEU A 47 19.26 -27.61 1.26
N HIS A 48 20.01 -28.08 0.25
CA HIS A 48 21.19 -28.92 0.46
C HIS A 48 22.32 -28.16 1.18
N GLN A 49 23.13 -28.89 1.96
CA GLN A 49 24.24 -28.33 2.76
C GLN A 49 25.29 -27.63 1.87
N TYR A 50 25.68 -28.24 0.75
CA TYR A 50 26.60 -27.66 -0.22
C TYR A 50 26.03 -26.43 -0.93
N ILE A 51 26.78 -25.32 -0.87
CA ILE A 51 26.35 -24.01 -1.39
C ILE A 51 26.23 -23.97 -2.92
N GLU A 52 27.08 -24.72 -3.64
CA GLU A 52 27.07 -24.74 -5.10
C GLU A 52 25.81 -25.43 -5.64
N ILE A 53 25.53 -26.63 -5.14
CA ILE A 53 24.30 -27.37 -5.44
C ILE A 53 23.08 -26.51 -5.13
N ARG A 54 23.10 -25.82 -3.98
CA ARG A 54 22.02 -24.94 -3.56
C ARG A 54 21.78 -23.79 -4.54
N ARG A 55 22.84 -23.10 -4.97
CA ARG A 55 22.71 -21.95 -5.90
C ARG A 55 22.21 -22.38 -7.28
N THR A 56 22.73 -23.49 -7.80
CA THR A 56 22.28 -24.03 -9.09
C THR A 56 20.82 -24.46 -9.02
N ALA A 57 20.45 -25.22 -7.98
CA ALA A 57 19.06 -25.65 -7.78
C ALA A 57 18.09 -24.46 -7.64
N GLN A 58 18.49 -23.39 -6.91
CA GLN A 58 17.68 -22.18 -6.78
C GLN A 58 17.49 -21.45 -8.11
N SER A 59 18.54 -21.35 -8.93
CA SER A 59 18.47 -20.72 -10.26
C SER A 59 17.49 -21.44 -11.17
N GLU A 60 17.60 -22.77 -11.24
CA GLU A 60 16.69 -23.61 -12.04
C GLU A 60 15.26 -23.55 -11.48
N LEU A 61 15.11 -23.60 -10.15
CA LEU A 61 13.80 -23.49 -9.51
C LEU A 61 13.12 -22.16 -9.87
N PHE A 62 13.83 -21.03 -9.86
CA PHE A 62 13.23 -19.75 -10.23
C PHE A 62 12.83 -19.71 -11.71
N SER A 63 13.59 -20.32 -12.61
CA SER A 63 13.24 -20.43 -14.04
C SER A 63 11.93 -21.21 -14.23
N VAL A 64 11.79 -22.33 -13.52
CA VAL A 64 10.57 -23.16 -13.53
C VAL A 64 9.38 -22.39 -12.94
N LEU A 65 9.57 -21.69 -11.84
CA LEU A 65 8.50 -20.93 -11.18
C LEU A 65 8.01 -19.72 -12.01
N ASP A 66 8.87 -19.16 -12.87
CA ASP A 66 8.52 -18.05 -13.77
C ASP A 66 7.73 -18.55 -15.00
N HIS A 67 8.04 -19.77 -15.49
CA HIS A 67 7.32 -20.36 -16.63
C HIS A 67 5.92 -20.88 -16.27
N TYR A 68 5.77 -21.55 -15.12
CA TYR A 68 4.49 -22.16 -14.75
C TYR A 68 3.65 -21.26 -13.85
N ALA A 69 2.51 -20.80 -14.37
CA ALA A 69 1.54 -20.03 -13.60
C ALA A 69 1.06 -20.80 -12.35
N PHE A 70 0.99 -20.12 -11.20
CA PHE A 70 0.56 -20.65 -9.90
C PHE A 70 1.44 -21.75 -9.27
N SER A 71 2.55 -22.15 -9.89
CA SER A 71 3.49 -23.15 -9.36
C SER A 71 4.03 -22.78 -7.96
N SER A 72 4.22 -21.48 -7.70
CA SER A 72 4.67 -20.95 -6.41
C SER A 72 3.74 -21.27 -5.23
N ASN A 73 2.47 -21.57 -5.49
CA ASN A 73 1.49 -21.92 -4.47
C ASN A 73 1.76 -23.30 -3.84
N VAL A 74 2.38 -24.21 -4.58
CA VAL A 74 2.69 -25.59 -4.14
C VAL A 74 3.76 -25.56 -3.04
N LEU A 75 4.72 -24.65 -3.16
CA LEU A 75 5.87 -24.58 -2.25
C LEU A 75 5.55 -23.95 -0.90
N VAL A 76 4.46 -23.19 -0.78
CA VAL A 76 4.22 -22.36 0.42
C VAL A 76 4.09 -23.18 1.70
N ASP A 77 3.28 -24.25 1.67
CA ASP A 77 3.06 -25.04 2.88
C ASP A 77 4.35 -25.75 3.32
N ARG A 78 5.16 -26.23 2.36
CA ARG A 78 6.47 -26.85 2.63
C ARG A 78 7.50 -25.85 3.16
N ILE A 79 7.52 -24.63 2.62
CA ILE A 79 8.34 -23.54 3.14
C ILE A 79 7.94 -23.26 4.60
N VAL A 80 6.65 -23.10 4.87
CA VAL A 80 6.14 -22.82 6.23
C VAL A 80 6.51 -23.92 7.21
N GLU A 81 6.47 -25.19 6.81
CA GLU A 81 6.93 -26.31 7.64
C GLU A 81 8.40 -26.17 8.03
N VAL A 82 9.29 -25.97 7.04
CA VAL A 82 10.74 -25.80 7.26
C VAL A 82 11.03 -24.58 8.13
N LEU A 83 10.27 -23.49 7.96
CA LEU A 83 10.42 -22.30 8.77
C LEU A 83 9.95 -22.48 10.22
N LYS A 84 8.93 -23.31 10.47
CA LYS A 84 8.46 -23.63 11.83
C LYS A 84 9.42 -24.54 12.58
N THR A 85 10.05 -25.49 11.89
CA THR A 85 11.05 -26.39 12.46
C THR A 85 12.45 -25.76 12.49
N ALA A 86 12.58 -24.44 12.28
CA ALA A 86 13.85 -23.72 12.23
C ALA A 86 14.73 -23.84 13.49
N ASN A 87 14.15 -24.19 14.65
CA ASN A 87 14.89 -24.41 15.88
C ASN A 87 15.53 -25.82 15.96
N GLU A 88 14.99 -26.78 15.20
CA GLU A 88 15.42 -28.19 15.19
C GLU A 88 16.18 -28.57 13.92
N THR A 89 15.98 -27.81 12.84
CA THR A 89 16.58 -28.07 11.52
C THR A 89 17.99 -27.49 11.38
N ASP A 90 18.75 -28.07 10.45
CA ASP A 90 20.08 -27.56 10.12
C ASP A 90 19.97 -26.11 9.61
N HIS A 91 20.82 -25.25 10.15
CA HIS A 91 20.84 -23.83 9.84
C HIS A 91 21.05 -23.54 8.34
N ASP A 92 21.74 -24.45 7.65
CA ASP A 92 21.95 -24.36 6.23
C ASP A 92 20.66 -24.54 5.41
N GLN A 93 19.73 -25.37 5.89
CA GLN A 93 18.40 -25.54 5.30
C GLN A 93 17.56 -24.26 5.49
N VAL A 94 17.54 -23.70 6.70
CA VAL A 94 16.83 -22.43 6.98
C VAL A 94 17.39 -21.31 6.10
N LYS A 95 18.72 -21.23 5.97
CA LYS A 95 19.36 -20.24 5.08
C LYS A 95 18.97 -20.46 3.62
N GLY A 96 18.95 -21.70 3.14
CA GLY A 96 18.48 -22.03 1.79
C GLY A 96 17.05 -21.59 1.54
N CYS A 97 16.16 -21.88 2.48
CA CYS A 97 14.76 -21.47 2.43
C CYS A 97 14.60 -19.94 2.38
N LEU A 98 15.37 -19.20 3.18
CA LEU A 98 15.37 -17.73 3.16
C LEU A 98 15.88 -17.16 1.82
N TYR A 99 16.83 -17.81 1.15
CA TYR A 99 17.24 -17.40 -0.21
C TYR A 99 16.16 -17.64 -1.26
N ILE A 100 15.41 -18.75 -1.16
CA ILE A 100 14.24 -18.99 -2.02
C ILE A 100 13.20 -17.89 -1.82
N LEU A 101 12.97 -17.46 -0.57
CA LEU A 101 12.06 -16.36 -0.24
C LEU A 101 12.55 -14.99 -0.68
N LEU A 102 13.86 -14.75 -0.64
CA LEU A 102 14.46 -13.53 -1.19
C LEU A 102 14.22 -13.44 -2.70
N GLY A 103 14.16 -14.59 -3.38
CA GLY A 103 13.90 -14.69 -4.81
C GLY A 103 14.99 -14.05 -5.66
N ASN A 104 14.72 -13.93 -6.97
CA ASN A 104 15.53 -13.17 -7.92
C ASN A 104 14.79 -11.87 -8.32
N ASP A 105 15.27 -11.14 -9.32
CA ASP A 105 14.63 -9.89 -9.74
C ASP A 105 13.28 -10.12 -10.44
N SER A 106 13.09 -11.28 -11.09
CA SER A 106 11.85 -11.65 -11.80
C SER A 106 10.79 -12.27 -10.87
N PHE A 107 11.21 -13.01 -9.86
CA PHE A 107 10.36 -13.85 -9.02
C PHE A 107 10.51 -13.48 -7.54
N PHE A 108 9.38 -13.12 -6.92
CA PHE A 108 9.30 -12.83 -5.48
C PHE A 108 8.04 -13.41 -4.85
N LEU A 109 8.20 -14.58 -4.23
CA LEU A 109 7.12 -15.38 -3.65
C LEU A 109 6.28 -14.63 -2.60
N PRO A 110 6.85 -13.83 -1.67
CA PRO A 110 6.07 -13.19 -0.60
C PRO A 110 4.98 -12.20 -1.04
N THR A 111 5.02 -11.68 -2.28
CA THR A 111 4.01 -10.74 -2.80
C THR A 111 3.00 -11.40 -3.75
N GLN A 112 3.34 -12.51 -4.38
CA GLN A 112 2.50 -13.13 -5.43
C GLN A 112 1.38 -14.03 -4.89
N ILE A 113 1.39 -14.36 -3.60
CA ILE A 113 0.52 -15.39 -3.00
C ILE A 113 -0.86 -14.87 -2.54
N SER A 114 -1.88 -15.74 -2.51
CA SER A 114 -3.20 -15.45 -1.93
C SER A 114 -3.13 -15.02 -0.45
N TRP A 115 -4.12 -14.26 0.03
CA TRP A 115 -4.13 -13.74 1.42
C TRP A 115 -3.95 -14.81 2.50
N SER A 116 -4.61 -15.98 2.35
CA SER A 116 -4.56 -17.08 3.32
C SER A 116 -3.17 -17.71 3.44
N LYS A 117 -2.46 -17.84 2.32
CA LYS A 117 -1.10 -18.38 2.30
C LYS A 117 -0.07 -17.30 2.67
N MET A 118 -0.35 -16.03 2.35
CA MET A 118 0.46 -14.89 2.76
C MET A 118 0.49 -14.72 4.29
N GLU A 119 -0.65 -14.90 4.96
CA GLU A 119 -0.73 -14.98 6.43
C GLU A 119 0.26 -16.00 7.00
N LYS A 120 0.18 -17.26 6.55
CA LYS A 120 1.06 -18.34 7.04
C LYS A 120 2.52 -18.02 6.79
N LEU A 121 2.83 -17.48 5.61
CA LEU A 121 4.20 -17.17 5.22
C LEU A 121 4.78 -16.01 6.03
N TRP A 122 4.09 -14.86 6.08
CA TRP A 122 4.57 -13.67 6.76
C TRP A 122 4.69 -13.90 8.28
N SER A 123 3.73 -14.60 8.88
CA SER A 123 3.81 -14.99 10.30
C SER A 123 5.01 -15.92 10.57
N SER A 124 5.32 -16.84 9.65
CA SER A 124 6.50 -17.72 9.76
C SER A 124 7.82 -16.96 9.60
N ILE A 125 7.91 -16.03 8.65
CA ILE A 125 9.10 -15.17 8.46
C ILE A 125 9.34 -14.33 9.70
N ALA A 126 8.30 -13.66 10.20
CA ALA A 126 8.40 -12.85 11.41
C ALA A 126 8.79 -13.73 12.61
N SER A 127 8.28 -14.95 12.70
CA SER A 127 8.62 -15.89 13.76
C SER A 127 10.12 -16.16 13.84
N ILE A 128 10.81 -16.49 12.74
CA ILE A 128 12.24 -16.89 12.72
C ILE A 128 13.23 -15.81 13.18
N SER A 129 12.79 -14.56 13.33
CA SER A 129 13.64 -13.41 13.67
C SER A 129 14.45 -13.54 14.98
N HIS A 130 14.23 -14.60 15.77
CA HIS A 130 15.02 -14.92 16.97
C HIS A 130 16.24 -15.83 16.76
N SER A 131 16.55 -16.27 15.54
CA SER A 131 17.73 -17.11 15.29
C SER A 131 19.05 -16.42 15.72
N GLU A 132 19.91 -17.15 16.43
CA GLU A 132 21.14 -16.63 17.05
C GLU A 132 22.28 -16.38 16.04
N LYS A 133 22.20 -16.93 14.82
CA LYS A 133 23.22 -16.74 13.79
C LYS A 133 23.08 -15.39 13.09
N ARG A 134 24.14 -14.56 13.16
CA ARG A 134 24.20 -13.19 12.60
C ARG A 134 23.74 -13.05 11.14
N SER A 135 23.88 -14.08 10.30
CA SER A 135 23.49 -14.03 8.88
C SER A 135 21.98 -14.11 8.63
N ILE A 136 21.20 -14.73 9.53
CA ILE A 136 19.77 -14.95 9.34
C ILE A 136 18.96 -13.65 9.52
N PRO A 137 19.16 -12.85 10.59
CA PRO A 137 18.48 -11.56 10.76
C PRO A 137 18.73 -10.60 9.58
N GLY A 138 19.96 -10.55 9.06
CA GLY A 138 20.29 -9.73 7.89
C GLY A 138 19.54 -10.15 6.62
N LEU A 139 19.33 -11.46 6.41
CA LEU A 139 18.50 -11.96 5.31
C LEU A 139 17.02 -11.60 5.50
N ILE A 140 16.49 -11.75 6.71
CA ILE A 140 15.09 -11.40 7.01
C ILE A 140 14.85 -9.90 6.80
N GLN A 141 15.77 -9.04 7.22
CA GLN A 141 15.68 -7.59 6.98
C GLN A 141 15.69 -7.27 5.49
N ARG A 142 16.54 -7.94 4.70
CA ARG A 142 16.56 -7.79 3.23
C ARG A 142 15.24 -8.24 2.59
N ILE A 143 14.67 -9.36 3.04
CA ILE A 143 13.36 -9.84 2.58
C ILE A 143 12.28 -8.81 2.91
N SER A 144 12.26 -8.31 4.15
CA SER A 144 11.29 -7.32 4.61
C SER A 144 11.37 -6.02 3.80
N HIS A 145 12.57 -5.55 3.50
CA HIS A 145 12.79 -4.39 2.63
C HIS A 145 12.34 -4.64 1.19
N LYS A 146 12.58 -5.85 0.67
CA LYS A 146 12.13 -6.25 -0.68
C LYS A 146 10.60 -6.37 -0.74
N ILE A 147 9.94 -6.88 0.31
CA ILE A 147 8.48 -6.81 0.46
C ILE A 147 8.04 -5.36 0.39
N GLY A 148 8.65 -4.46 1.16
CA GLY A 148 8.22 -3.07 1.16
C GLY A 148 8.38 -2.33 -0.17
N LYS A 149 9.34 -2.76 -1.01
CA LYS A 149 9.53 -2.20 -2.37
C LYS A 149 8.61 -2.80 -3.42
N LEU A 150 8.35 -4.11 -3.36
CA LEU A 150 7.62 -4.84 -4.39
C LEU A 150 6.16 -5.09 -4.06
N PHE A 151 5.73 -4.82 -2.83
CA PHE A 151 4.34 -5.02 -2.42
C PHE A 151 3.44 -4.00 -3.10
N VAL A 152 2.68 -4.48 -4.07
CA VAL A 152 1.56 -3.76 -4.66
C VAL A 152 0.32 -4.12 -3.86
N THR A 153 -0.39 -3.10 -3.37
CA THR A 153 -1.67 -3.28 -2.67
C THR A 153 -2.62 -4.09 -3.54
N LYS A 154 -2.88 -5.35 -3.16
CA LYS A 154 -3.81 -6.20 -3.90
C LYS A 154 -5.22 -5.62 -3.81
N GLU A 155 -5.90 -5.61 -4.94
CA GLU A 155 -7.27 -5.12 -5.06
C GLU A 155 -8.18 -5.95 -4.17
N ILE A 156 -8.64 -5.33 -3.09
CA ILE A 156 -9.59 -5.96 -2.19
C ILE A 156 -11.00 -5.83 -2.74
N ASN A 157 -11.42 -4.71 -3.32
CA ASN A 157 -12.78 -4.54 -3.87
C ASN A 157 -12.77 -4.68 -5.40
N GLN A 158 -13.19 -5.84 -5.90
CA GLN A 158 -13.41 -6.08 -7.33
C GLN A 158 -14.89 -5.90 -7.67
N ASN A 159 -15.39 -4.67 -7.56
CA ASN A 159 -16.76 -4.35 -7.94
C ASN A 159 -16.79 -4.05 -9.44
N ALA A 160 -17.32 -4.98 -10.24
CA ALA A 160 -17.63 -4.71 -11.63
C ALA A 160 -18.79 -3.71 -11.72
N ASN A 161 -18.65 -2.68 -12.56
CA ASN A 161 -19.77 -1.79 -12.86
C ASN A 161 -20.87 -2.59 -13.59
N GLU A 162 -22.15 -2.30 -13.29
CA GLU A 162 -23.29 -2.99 -13.90
C GLU A 162 -23.25 -2.90 -15.44
N GLU A 163 -22.80 -1.77 -15.98
CA GLU A 163 -22.62 -1.59 -17.43
C GLU A 163 -21.58 -2.56 -18.00
N SER A 164 -20.43 -2.68 -17.32
CA SER A 164 -19.37 -3.62 -17.70
C SER A 164 -19.86 -5.07 -17.61
N THR A 165 -20.66 -5.40 -16.60
CA THR A 165 -21.28 -6.73 -16.46
C THR A 165 -22.25 -7.01 -17.60
N ARG A 166 -23.08 -6.04 -18.02
CA ARG A 166 -24.01 -6.21 -19.16
C ARG A 166 -23.28 -6.45 -20.47
N THR A 167 -22.24 -5.66 -20.76
CA THR A 167 -21.42 -5.84 -21.97
C THR A 167 -20.66 -7.17 -21.92
N ALA A 168 -20.14 -7.58 -20.76
CA ALA A 168 -19.49 -8.88 -20.59
C ALA A 168 -20.45 -10.04 -20.81
N ILE A 169 -21.70 -9.98 -20.31
CA ILE A 169 -22.74 -10.98 -20.58
C ILE A 169 -23.09 -11.05 -22.07
N THR A 170 -22.99 -9.92 -22.78
CA THR A 170 -23.23 -9.86 -24.23
C THR A 170 -22.08 -10.48 -25.02
N LEU A 171 -20.84 -10.35 -24.53
CA LEU A 171 -19.62 -10.90 -25.15
C LEU A 171 -19.39 -12.39 -24.80
N TRP A 172 -19.77 -12.79 -23.60
CA TRP A 172 -19.61 -14.16 -23.09
C TRP A 172 -20.89 -14.98 -23.29
N ARG A 173 -20.84 -16.30 -23.08
CA ARG A 173 -22.08 -17.09 -22.96
C ARG A 173 -22.88 -16.60 -21.74
N SER A 174 -24.20 -16.78 -21.75
CA SER A 174 -25.09 -16.42 -20.64
C SER A 174 -24.56 -16.96 -19.30
N LEU A 175 -24.00 -16.08 -18.46
CA LEU A 175 -23.53 -16.45 -17.12
C LEU A 175 -24.73 -16.81 -16.23
N GLU A 176 -24.63 -17.91 -15.49
CA GLU A 176 -25.68 -18.29 -14.56
C GLU A 176 -25.63 -17.43 -13.28
N PRO A 177 -26.79 -17.02 -12.72
CA PRO A 177 -26.86 -16.24 -11.47
C PRO A 177 -26.21 -16.92 -10.26
N LYS A 178 -25.98 -18.24 -10.32
CA LYS A 178 -25.31 -19.01 -9.27
C LYS A 178 -23.81 -18.71 -9.19
N GLU A 179 -23.15 -18.51 -10.33
CA GLU A 179 -21.71 -18.25 -10.39
C GLU A 179 -21.35 -16.88 -9.79
N LEU A 180 -22.22 -15.89 -9.99
CA LEU A 180 -22.11 -14.56 -9.37
C LEU A 180 -22.17 -14.61 -7.83
N LYS A 181 -23.05 -15.45 -7.27
CA LYS A 181 -23.16 -15.63 -5.82
C LYS A 181 -21.90 -16.29 -5.24
N THR A 182 -21.35 -17.28 -5.94
CA THR A 182 -20.09 -17.93 -5.54
C THR A 182 -18.92 -16.95 -5.57
N GLY A 183 -18.85 -16.07 -6.57
CA GLY A 183 -17.83 -15.02 -6.65
C GLY A 183 -17.86 -14.08 -5.45
N ASN A 184 -19.04 -13.60 -5.06
CA ASN A 184 -19.20 -12.75 -3.87
C ASN A 184 -18.80 -13.45 -2.57
N GLN A 185 -19.07 -14.76 -2.44
CA GLN A 185 -18.65 -15.53 -1.26
C GLN A 185 -17.13 -15.69 -1.18
N VAL A 186 -16.47 -15.97 -2.30
CA VAL A 186 -15.00 -16.04 -2.38
C VAL A 186 -14.37 -14.70 -2.01
N HIS A 187 -14.97 -13.60 -2.48
CA HIS A 187 -14.55 -12.24 -2.15
C HIS A 187 -14.63 -11.94 -0.65
N GLU A 188 -15.75 -12.27 0.00
CA GLU A 188 -15.91 -12.11 1.45
C GLU A 188 -14.89 -12.94 2.23
N GLN A 189 -14.61 -14.16 1.76
CA GLN A 189 -13.61 -15.04 2.38
C GLN A 189 -12.18 -14.48 2.25
N GLN A 190 -11.86 -13.80 1.14
CA GLN A 190 -10.59 -13.09 0.98
C GLN A 190 -10.49 -11.89 1.94
N ASN A 191 -11.57 -11.13 2.11
CA ASN A 191 -11.63 -10.01 3.06
C ASN A 191 -11.40 -10.48 4.50
N GLN A 192 -11.95 -11.63 4.88
CA GLN A 192 -11.70 -12.26 6.17
C GLN A 192 -10.24 -12.69 6.31
N SER A 193 -9.68 -13.37 5.30
CA SER A 193 -8.28 -13.80 5.28
C SER A 193 -7.30 -12.64 5.45
N TYR A 194 -7.59 -11.48 4.86
CA TYR A 194 -6.81 -10.26 5.05
C TYR A 194 -6.80 -9.78 6.52
N LYS A 195 -7.96 -9.80 7.20
CA LYS A 195 -8.04 -9.41 8.62
C LYS A 195 -7.26 -10.36 9.52
N VAL A 196 -7.31 -11.66 9.21
CA VAL A 196 -6.55 -12.68 9.95
C VAL A 196 -5.05 -12.51 9.70
N CYS A 197 -4.64 -12.24 8.47
CA CYS A 197 -3.24 -11.92 8.12
C CYS A 197 -2.67 -10.77 8.97
N ALA A 198 -3.41 -9.67 9.13
CA ALA A 198 -2.99 -8.57 9.97
C ALA A 198 -2.89 -8.97 11.45
N HIS A 199 -3.80 -9.80 11.95
CA HIS A 199 -3.79 -10.25 13.34
C HIS A 199 -2.64 -11.23 13.64
N ALA A 200 -2.29 -12.08 12.68
CA ALA A 200 -1.19 -13.04 12.80
C ALA A 200 0.20 -12.38 12.92
N LEU A 201 0.30 -11.09 12.58
CA LEU A 201 1.52 -10.29 12.72
C LEU A 201 1.69 -9.64 14.10
N ILE A 202 0.80 -9.91 15.06
CA ILE A 202 0.94 -9.40 16.42
C ILE A 202 1.88 -10.32 17.20
N PHE A 203 3.14 -9.92 17.30
CA PHE A 203 4.17 -10.63 18.07
C PHE A 203 4.50 -9.95 19.39
N ARG A 204 5.06 -10.71 20.34
CA ARG A 204 5.43 -10.22 21.68
C ARG A 204 6.90 -9.84 21.82
N THR A 205 7.79 -10.39 20.99
CA THR A 205 9.22 -10.11 21.09
C THR A 205 9.63 -8.97 20.15
N TRP A 206 10.50 -8.07 20.61
CA TRP A 206 10.87 -6.87 19.86
C TRP A 206 11.49 -7.16 18.48
N LYS A 207 12.31 -8.24 18.36
CA LYS A 207 12.92 -8.64 17.08
C LYS A 207 11.89 -9.05 16.04
N GLN A 208 10.90 -9.84 16.45
CA GLN A 208 9.80 -10.24 15.56
C GLN A 208 8.89 -9.06 15.24
N GLN A 209 8.64 -8.19 16.22
CA GLN A 209 7.85 -6.98 16.03
C GLN A 209 8.47 -6.06 14.98
N GLN A 210 9.80 -5.91 14.91
CA GLN A 210 10.43 -5.06 13.89
C GLN A 210 10.06 -5.51 12.47
N VAL A 211 10.21 -6.81 12.21
CA VAL A 211 9.87 -7.43 10.93
C VAL A 211 8.36 -7.36 10.67
N ALA A 212 7.55 -7.73 11.65
CA ALA A 212 6.11 -7.76 11.52
C ALA A 212 5.51 -6.35 11.31
N MET A 213 6.02 -5.32 11.98
CA MET A 213 5.59 -3.93 11.80
C MET A 213 5.91 -3.43 10.40
N SER A 214 7.07 -3.79 9.85
CA SER A 214 7.42 -3.43 8.47
C SER A 214 6.43 -4.01 7.46
N MET A 215 5.98 -5.25 7.65
CA MET A 215 4.98 -5.91 6.80
C MET A 215 3.56 -5.38 7.06
N MET A 216 3.18 -5.21 8.32
CA MET A 216 1.85 -4.75 8.74
C MET A 216 1.56 -3.33 8.24
N PHE A 217 2.57 -2.47 8.12
CA PHE A 217 2.41 -1.15 7.53
C PHE A 217 1.84 -1.19 6.10
N HIS A 218 2.20 -2.20 5.31
CA HIS A 218 1.67 -2.39 3.95
C HIS A 218 0.23 -2.88 3.92
N LEU A 219 -0.30 -3.35 5.05
CA LEU A 219 -1.68 -3.77 5.17
C LEU A 219 -2.62 -2.58 5.40
N PHE A 220 -2.18 -1.36 5.69
CA PHE A 220 -3.11 -0.24 5.87
C PHE A 220 -3.87 0.10 4.59
N GLN A 221 -5.20 -0.08 4.60
CA GLN A 221 -6.07 0.15 3.44
C GLN A 221 -7.24 1.07 3.74
N LYS A 222 -7.80 1.67 2.68
CA LYS A 222 -8.94 2.61 2.75
C LYS A 222 -10.29 1.91 2.94
N TYR A 223 -10.51 0.79 2.27
CA TYR A 223 -11.83 0.18 2.18
C TYR A 223 -12.12 -0.82 3.31
N ILE A 224 -11.09 -1.56 3.76
CA ILE A 224 -11.22 -2.45 4.91
C ILE A 224 -10.48 -1.85 6.09
N PRO A 225 -11.17 -1.55 7.21
CA PRO A 225 -10.50 -1.07 8.40
C PRO A 225 -9.63 -2.19 9.00
N MET A 226 -8.45 -1.80 9.46
CA MET A 226 -7.56 -2.69 10.18
C MET A 226 -8.17 -3.12 11.52
N SER A 227 -7.81 -4.32 11.98
CA SER A 227 -8.24 -4.84 13.29
C SER A 227 -7.79 -3.93 14.43
N TYR A 228 -8.67 -3.77 15.43
CA TYR A 228 -8.45 -2.92 16.60
C TYR A 228 -7.20 -3.32 17.41
N SER A 229 -6.92 -4.61 17.50
CA SER A 229 -5.73 -5.13 18.21
C SER A 229 -4.43 -4.70 17.53
N CYS A 230 -4.41 -4.65 16.19
CA CYS A 230 -3.25 -4.18 15.42
C CYS A 230 -3.02 -2.69 15.66
N ILE A 231 -4.09 -1.89 15.62
CA ILE A 231 -4.02 -0.44 15.90
C ILE A 231 -3.53 -0.18 17.31
N ARG A 232 -4.07 -0.89 18.31
CA ARG A 232 -3.62 -0.78 19.70
C ARG A 232 -2.13 -1.08 19.83
N THR A 233 -1.66 -2.16 19.20
CA THR A 233 -0.24 -2.53 19.18
C THR A 233 0.62 -1.43 18.55
N CYS A 234 0.20 -0.85 17.42
CA CYS A 234 0.92 0.27 16.78
C CYS A 234 1.03 1.50 17.71
N VAL A 235 -0.04 1.83 18.43
CA VAL A 235 -0.08 2.96 19.35
C VAL A 235 0.79 2.70 20.58
N ASP A 236 0.73 1.48 21.13
CA ASP A 236 1.56 1.07 22.27
C ASP A 236 3.07 1.16 21.95
N LEU A 237 3.44 0.84 20.70
CA LEU A 237 4.84 0.87 20.25
C LEU A 237 5.45 2.27 20.15
N LEU A 238 4.66 3.35 20.22
CA LEU A 238 5.21 4.73 20.25
C LEU A 238 6.12 5.01 21.44
N VAL A 239 5.91 4.28 22.54
CA VAL A 239 6.62 4.45 23.81
C VAL A 239 7.54 3.24 24.07
N HIS A 240 7.72 2.39 23.06
CA HIS A 240 8.66 1.28 23.13
C HIS A 240 10.09 1.78 23.16
N ASP A 241 11.02 1.08 23.83
CA ASP A 241 12.40 1.56 24.04
C ASP A 241 13.28 1.50 22.77
N ASN A 242 12.92 0.66 21.80
CA ASN A 242 13.60 0.53 20.50
C ASN A 242 13.17 1.62 19.50
N VAL A 243 14.14 2.36 18.95
CA VAL A 243 13.96 3.47 17.99
C VAL A 243 13.25 3.03 16.71
N GLU A 244 13.63 1.89 16.11
CA GLU A 244 13.06 1.44 14.83
C GLU A 244 11.56 1.12 14.97
N LEU A 245 11.17 0.52 16.11
CA LEU A 245 9.76 0.22 16.39
C LEU A 245 8.94 1.51 16.55
N ARG A 246 9.52 2.55 17.17
CA ARG A 246 8.89 3.87 17.25
C ARG A 246 8.73 4.50 15.87
N GLU A 247 9.73 4.38 14.99
CA GLU A 247 9.65 4.92 13.63
C GLU A 247 8.50 4.27 12.84
N TYR A 248 8.36 2.93 12.90
CA TYR A 248 7.23 2.23 12.29
C TYR A 248 5.88 2.59 12.94
N ALA A 249 5.85 2.80 14.25
CA ALA A 249 4.65 3.24 14.96
C ALA A 249 4.20 4.63 14.49
N ILE A 250 5.11 5.59 14.35
CA ILE A 250 4.81 6.95 13.86
C ILE A 250 4.27 6.89 12.42
N LYS A 251 4.92 6.11 11.54
CA LYS A 251 4.42 5.89 10.16
C LYS A 251 3.00 5.31 10.17
N SER A 252 2.76 4.32 11.03
CA SER A 252 1.45 3.67 11.17
C SER A 252 0.38 4.65 11.66
N ILE A 253 0.68 5.53 12.62
CA ILE A 253 -0.27 6.55 13.09
C ILE A 253 -0.57 7.58 12.00
N ALA A 254 0.44 8.04 11.26
CA ALA A 254 0.20 8.93 10.12
C ALA A 254 -0.73 8.28 9.08
N ALA A 255 -0.59 6.97 8.84
CA ALA A 255 -1.49 6.23 7.97
C ALA A 255 -2.91 6.12 8.57
N ILE A 256 -3.05 5.73 9.84
CA ILE A 256 -4.35 5.60 10.53
C ILE A 256 -5.08 6.94 10.56
N CYS A 257 -4.42 8.04 10.93
CA CYS A 257 -5.01 9.38 10.94
C CYS A 257 -5.48 9.81 9.54
N ARG A 258 -4.73 9.46 8.49
CA ARG A 258 -5.13 9.73 7.11
C ARG A 258 -6.36 8.92 6.68
N LEU A 259 -6.44 7.66 7.09
CA LEU A 259 -7.55 6.76 6.79
C LEU A 259 -8.83 7.15 7.56
N GLN A 260 -8.69 7.60 8.80
CA GLN A 260 -9.78 8.04 9.67
C GLN A 260 -10.12 9.52 9.51
N LYS A 261 -9.58 10.21 8.49
CA LYS A 261 -9.89 11.62 8.27
C LYS A 261 -11.31 11.75 7.71
N PRO A 262 -12.22 12.50 8.37
CA PRO A 262 -13.54 12.78 7.81
C PRO A 262 -13.42 13.38 6.39
N PRO A 263 -14.29 12.97 5.45
CA PRO A 263 -14.26 13.52 4.11
C PRO A 263 -14.49 15.03 4.15
N ARG A 264 -13.74 15.76 3.34
CA ARG A 264 -13.97 17.20 3.18
C ARG A 264 -15.22 17.40 2.31
N ILE A 265 -16.12 18.26 2.77
CA ILE A 265 -17.29 18.68 1.99
C ILE A 265 -16.82 19.75 1.00
N TYR A 266 -17.05 19.50 -0.28
CA TYR A 266 -16.74 20.42 -1.37
C TYR A 266 -18.02 21.01 -1.92
N VAL A 267 -17.97 22.29 -2.28
CA VAL A 267 -19.05 22.99 -2.99
C VAL A 267 -18.48 23.46 -4.32
N GLU A 268 -19.33 23.39 -5.34
CA GLU A 268 -19.04 23.90 -6.66
C GLU A 268 -19.92 25.11 -6.90
N LYS A 269 -19.30 26.28 -7.07
CA LYS A 269 -19.98 27.55 -7.37
C LYS A 269 -19.37 28.21 -8.58
N SER A 270 -20.18 28.97 -9.31
CA SER A 270 -19.66 29.87 -10.34
C SER A 270 -18.96 31.07 -9.69
N LEU A 271 -18.05 31.73 -10.44
CA LEU A 271 -17.39 32.95 -9.96
C LEU A 271 -18.42 34.04 -9.57
N HIS A 272 -19.48 34.15 -10.37
CA HIS A 272 -20.54 35.12 -10.15
C HIS A 272 -21.25 34.92 -8.80
N GLU A 273 -21.58 33.68 -8.44
CA GLU A 273 -22.19 33.35 -7.15
C GLU A 273 -21.26 33.68 -5.96
N ILE A 274 -19.94 33.49 -6.12
CA ILE A 274 -18.96 33.80 -5.07
C ILE A 274 -18.85 35.32 -4.89
N LEU A 275 -18.77 36.08 -5.99
CA LEU A 275 -18.69 37.54 -5.95
C LEU A 275 -19.97 38.16 -5.35
N GLN A 276 -21.15 37.64 -5.73
CA GLN A 276 -22.43 38.07 -5.13
C GLN A 276 -22.45 37.84 -3.62
N HIS A 277 -21.99 36.67 -3.16
CA HIS A 277 -21.93 36.34 -1.74
C HIS A 277 -20.95 37.25 -0.98
N ASN A 278 -19.88 37.71 -1.63
CA ASN A 278 -18.91 38.65 -1.06
C ASN A 278 -19.36 40.12 -1.18
N GLY A 279 -20.59 40.39 -1.63
CA GLY A 279 -21.12 41.76 -1.79
C GLY A 279 -20.46 42.56 -2.92
N GLN A 280 -19.75 41.89 -3.82
CA GLN A 280 -19.10 42.53 -4.97
C GLN A 280 -20.05 42.50 -6.18
N SER A 281 -20.26 43.66 -6.80
CA SER A 281 -21.02 43.76 -8.05
C SER A 281 -20.37 42.89 -9.12
N SER A 282 -21.21 42.16 -9.86
CA SER A 282 -20.79 41.23 -10.89
C SER A 282 -19.87 41.92 -11.89
N VAL A 283 -18.57 41.67 -11.77
CA VAL A 283 -17.61 42.11 -12.77
C VAL A 283 -17.95 41.32 -14.03
N THR A 284 -18.50 41.99 -15.04
CA THR A 284 -18.59 41.45 -16.38
C THR A 284 -17.17 41.01 -16.73
N ILE A 285 -16.97 39.72 -17.04
CA ILE A 285 -15.67 39.26 -17.55
C ILE A 285 -15.55 39.92 -18.92
N ILE A 286 -14.98 41.13 -18.95
CA ILE A 286 -14.82 41.92 -20.15
C ILE A 286 -13.72 41.23 -20.94
N ASN A 287 -14.16 40.50 -21.97
CA ASN A 287 -13.38 39.89 -23.04
C ASN A 287 -12.67 38.56 -22.70
N ASP A 288 -12.85 37.57 -23.59
CA ASP A 288 -12.14 36.29 -23.71
C ASP A 288 -10.61 36.43 -23.93
N ALA A 289 -10.04 37.62 -23.67
CA ALA A 289 -8.62 37.84 -23.75
C ALA A 289 -7.96 37.35 -22.44
N TYR A 290 -7.09 36.35 -22.57
CA TYR A 290 -6.31 35.80 -21.47
C TYR A 290 -5.39 36.87 -20.87
N HIS A 291 -5.76 37.42 -19.71
CA HIS A 291 -4.98 38.44 -19.01
C HIS A 291 -4.41 37.87 -17.70
N PRO A 292 -3.21 37.25 -17.70
CA PRO A 292 -2.60 36.79 -16.47
C PRO A 292 -2.21 37.95 -15.54
N GLY A 293 -2.38 37.74 -14.23
CA GLY A 293 -1.91 38.67 -13.20
C GLY A 293 -3.01 39.18 -12.28
N ASP A 294 -2.74 40.28 -11.60
CA ASP A 294 -3.68 40.91 -10.66
C ASP A 294 -4.77 41.64 -11.43
N ARG A 295 -6.02 41.28 -11.16
CA ARG A 295 -7.22 41.76 -11.85
C ARG A 295 -8.32 42.07 -10.84
N MET A 296 -9.28 42.89 -11.25
CA MET A 296 -10.39 43.29 -10.37
C MET A 296 -11.23 42.08 -9.89
N ASP A 297 -11.36 41.04 -10.72
CA ASP A 297 -12.09 39.80 -10.42
C ASP A 297 -11.36 38.87 -9.44
N ASN A 298 -10.03 38.96 -9.32
CA ASN A 298 -9.22 38.14 -8.42
C ASN A 298 -8.63 38.92 -7.23
N ALA A 299 -8.86 40.23 -7.15
CA ALA A 299 -8.37 41.08 -6.07
C ALA A 299 -8.76 40.61 -4.65
N TRP A 300 -9.93 39.95 -4.50
CA TRP A 300 -10.36 39.40 -3.20
C TRP A 300 -9.52 38.21 -2.72
N LEU A 301 -8.68 37.62 -3.60
CA LEU A 301 -7.71 36.58 -3.25
C LEU A 301 -6.35 37.13 -2.84
N THR A 302 -6.04 38.37 -3.18
CA THR A 302 -4.74 38.97 -2.85
C THR A 302 -4.72 39.39 -1.39
N ILE A 303 -3.53 39.44 -0.79
CA ILE A 303 -3.37 39.82 0.63
C ILE A 303 -3.94 41.24 0.87
N ASP A 304 -3.76 42.14 -0.09
CA ASP A 304 -4.20 43.54 0.02
C ASP A 304 -5.73 43.70 -0.09
N GLY A 305 -6.40 42.82 -0.84
CA GLY A 305 -7.85 42.82 -0.99
C GLY A 305 -8.59 41.87 -0.04
N TYR A 306 -7.85 41.10 0.75
CA TYR A 306 -8.42 40.10 1.67
C TYR A 306 -8.91 40.76 2.96
N ILE A 307 -10.21 40.58 3.24
CA ILE A 307 -10.82 40.98 4.51
C ILE A 307 -10.94 39.71 5.37
N PRO A 308 -10.18 39.60 6.48
CA PRO A 308 -10.26 38.43 7.34
C PRO A 308 -11.62 38.36 8.04
N PRO A 309 -12.28 37.19 8.05
CA PRO A 309 -13.52 37.01 8.79
C PRO A 309 -13.25 37.15 10.29
N THR A 310 -14.12 37.89 10.98
CA THR A 310 -13.99 38.19 12.40
C THR A 310 -14.88 37.30 13.27
N THR A 311 -15.96 36.77 12.69
CA THR A 311 -16.90 35.88 13.36
C THR A 311 -16.81 34.44 12.83
N GLN A 312 -17.23 33.46 13.64
CA GLN A 312 -17.31 32.06 13.22
C GLN A 312 -18.25 31.87 12.02
N SER A 313 -19.36 32.62 11.98
CA SER A 313 -20.31 32.58 10.86
C SER A 313 -19.69 33.12 9.58
N GLU A 314 -18.96 34.23 9.65
CA GLU A 314 -18.21 34.77 8.51
C GLU A 314 -17.15 33.76 8.05
N TRP A 315 -16.39 33.17 8.98
CA TRP A 315 -15.38 32.17 8.65
C TRP A 315 -15.99 30.97 7.93
N GLU A 316 -17.13 30.45 8.39
CA GLU A 316 -17.80 29.30 7.77
C GLU A 316 -18.31 29.60 6.36
N GLN A 317 -18.70 30.84 6.08
CA GLN A 317 -19.25 31.29 4.80
C GLN A 317 -18.16 31.79 3.83
N THR A 318 -16.97 32.15 4.34
CA THR A 318 -15.86 32.66 3.52
C THR A 318 -15.35 31.59 2.56
N CYS A 319 -15.17 31.97 1.29
CA CYS A 319 -14.55 31.10 0.29
C CYS A 319 -13.02 31.16 0.43
N PHE A 320 -12.39 30.07 0.87
CA PHE A 320 -10.93 29.93 0.82
C PHE A 320 -10.53 29.00 -0.33
N LEU A 321 -9.73 29.51 -1.25
CA LEU A 321 -9.15 28.71 -2.33
C LEU A 321 -7.81 28.12 -1.88
N ASP A 322 -7.79 26.80 -1.66
CA ASP A 322 -6.58 26.05 -1.28
C ASP A 322 -5.45 26.14 -2.33
N LYS A 323 -5.77 26.49 -3.57
CA LYS A 323 -4.83 26.49 -4.71
C LYS A 323 -4.61 27.91 -5.21
N SER A 324 -3.34 28.32 -5.25
CA SER A 324 -2.90 29.66 -5.65
C SER A 324 -3.06 30.00 -7.13
N PHE A 325 -3.36 29.02 -7.99
CA PHE A 325 -3.44 29.24 -9.44
C PHE A 325 -4.84 29.64 -9.94
N HIS A 326 -5.90 29.45 -9.14
CA HIS A 326 -7.25 29.79 -9.58
C HIS A 326 -7.38 31.30 -9.76
N GLY A 327 -7.86 31.72 -10.94
CA GLY A 327 -8.06 33.14 -11.23
C GLY A 327 -6.78 33.89 -11.58
N TYR A 328 -5.59 33.28 -11.56
CA TYR A 328 -4.36 33.95 -12.00
C TYR A 328 -4.33 34.12 -13.53
N TYR A 329 -4.51 33.03 -14.29
CA TYR A 329 -4.58 33.06 -15.75
C TYR A 329 -6.04 33.22 -16.21
N THR A 330 -6.89 32.24 -15.88
CA THR A 330 -8.34 32.26 -16.11
C THR A 330 -9.08 31.53 -15.00
N TRP A 331 -10.38 31.79 -14.90
CA TRP A 331 -11.26 31.05 -14.01
C TRP A 331 -11.81 29.78 -14.68
N PRO A 332 -11.93 28.67 -13.96
CA PRO A 332 -12.70 27.52 -14.43
C PRO A 332 -14.19 27.87 -14.48
N LYS A 333 -14.95 27.13 -15.29
CA LYS A 333 -16.42 27.30 -15.37
C LYS A 333 -17.10 27.15 -14.00
N MET A 334 -16.64 26.19 -13.21
CA MET A 334 -17.08 25.97 -11.83
C MET A 334 -15.84 25.89 -10.93
N ILE A 335 -15.90 26.59 -9.80
CA ILE A 335 -14.83 26.61 -8.81
C ILE A 335 -15.21 25.65 -7.70
N LYS A 336 -14.40 24.60 -7.54
CA LYS A 336 -14.55 23.62 -6.47
C LYS A 336 -13.68 24.01 -5.28
N TYR A 337 -14.31 24.33 -4.15
CA TYR A 337 -13.60 24.66 -2.91
C TYR A 337 -14.22 23.93 -1.71
N SER A 338 -13.43 23.73 -0.65
CA SER A 338 -13.93 23.05 0.55
C SER A 338 -14.63 24.04 1.48
N ILE A 339 -15.74 23.64 2.08
CA ILE A 339 -16.38 24.43 3.14
C ILE A 339 -15.48 24.44 4.37
N ASN A 340 -15.43 25.58 5.07
CA ASN A 340 -14.63 25.74 6.28
C ASN A 340 -15.21 25.01 7.49
N LYS A 341 -16.51 24.75 7.48
CA LYS A 341 -17.19 23.89 8.44
C LYS A 341 -16.71 22.44 8.25
N ARG A 342 -15.81 22.00 9.12
CA ARG A 342 -15.30 20.63 9.13
C ARG A 342 -16.13 19.77 10.05
N GLU A 343 -16.60 18.64 9.55
CA GLU A 343 -17.10 17.58 10.40
C GLU A 343 -15.95 17.07 11.29
N ARG A 344 -16.20 17.04 12.60
CA ARG A 344 -15.26 16.52 13.60
C ARG A 344 -15.93 15.36 14.33
N TYR A 345 -15.14 14.38 14.72
CA TYR A 345 -15.64 13.34 15.62
C TYR A 345 -15.94 13.96 16.98
N SER A 346 -17.17 13.72 17.45
CA SER A 346 -17.52 13.87 18.85
C SER A 346 -17.22 12.56 19.58
N GLN A 347 -17.19 12.59 20.92
CA GLN A 347 -16.98 11.38 21.73
C GLN A 347 -18.00 10.28 21.43
N ASN A 348 -19.21 10.65 20.97
CA ASN A 348 -20.30 9.73 20.67
C ASN A 348 -20.31 9.23 19.21
N ASN A 349 -19.60 9.92 18.30
CA ASN A 349 -19.62 9.63 16.85
C ASN A 349 -18.22 9.28 16.31
N MET A 350 -17.32 8.85 17.18
CA MET A 350 -15.95 8.50 16.80
C MET A 350 -15.87 7.02 16.40
N PRO A 351 -15.26 6.68 15.25
CA PRO A 351 -14.93 5.30 14.92
C PRO A 351 -14.06 4.68 16.01
N GLU A 352 -14.27 3.40 16.31
CA GLU A 352 -13.54 2.70 17.37
C GLU A 352 -12.01 2.74 17.15
N GLN A 353 -11.55 2.73 15.89
CA GLN A 353 -10.14 2.91 15.53
C GLN A 353 -9.59 4.26 16.02
N ALA A 354 -10.35 5.34 15.80
CA ALA A 354 -9.99 6.68 16.26
C ALA A 354 -10.12 6.82 17.77
N ALA A 355 -11.08 6.11 18.40
CA ALA A 355 -11.24 6.10 19.86
C ALA A 355 -10.03 5.51 20.57
N ILE A 356 -9.38 4.48 20.00
CA ILE A 356 -8.13 3.92 20.53
C ILE A 356 -7.03 4.99 20.59
N LEU A 357 -6.86 5.76 19.50
CA LEU A 357 -5.91 6.88 19.47
C LEU A 357 -6.29 7.94 20.49
N TYR A 358 -7.55 8.40 20.48
CA TYR A 358 -8.04 9.44 21.38
C TYR A 358 -7.79 9.09 22.86
N ASN A 359 -8.16 7.88 23.28
CA ASN A 359 -8.00 7.43 24.66
C ASN A 359 -6.52 7.38 25.10
N ARG A 360 -5.61 7.03 24.19
CA ARG A 360 -4.16 6.97 24.50
C ARG A 360 -3.50 8.34 24.51
N PHE A 361 -3.92 9.24 23.62
CA PHE A 361 -3.38 10.60 23.55
C PHE A 361 -3.93 11.55 24.62
N ILE A 362 -5.02 11.18 25.31
CA ILE A 362 -5.47 11.89 26.52
C ILE A 362 -4.56 11.64 27.72
N ASP A 363 -3.93 10.47 27.79
CA ASP A 363 -3.01 10.16 28.87
C ASP A 363 -1.75 11.03 28.80
N LYS A 364 -1.65 11.98 29.73
CA LYS A 364 -0.53 12.92 29.85
C LYS A 364 0.81 12.21 30.02
N ASN A 365 0.84 11.07 30.71
CA ASN A 365 2.09 10.33 30.94
C ASN A 365 2.58 9.68 29.65
N PHE A 366 1.66 9.09 28.88
CA PHE A 366 1.96 8.52 27.58
C PHE A 366 2.49 9.58 26.61
N VAL A 367 1.79 10.72 26.47
CA VAL A 367 2.21 11.80 25.56
C VAL A 367 3.55 12.39 25.97
N LYS A 368 3.77 12.60 27.28
CA LYS A 368 5.05 13.11 27.79
C LYS A 368 6.20 12.16 27.44
N ARG A 369 6.03 10.86 27.66
CA ARG A 369 7.08 9.87 27.35
C ARG A 369 7.32 9.73 25.84
N MET A 370 6.26 9.75 25.03
CA MET A 370 6.36 9.76 23.57
C MET A 370 7.14 10.99 23.09
N ALA A 371 6.81 12.19 23.58
CA ALA A 371 7.51 13.42 23.20
C ALA A 371 8.99 13.41 23.61
N GLN A 372 9.31 12.88 24.79
CA GLN A 372 10.69 12.69 25.24
C GLN A 372 11.47 11.77 24.29
N PHE A 373 10.90 10.63 23.90
CA PHE A 373 11.54 9.73 22.94
C PHE A 373 11.73 10.37 21.57
N MET A 374 10.75 11.13 21.07
CA MET A 374 10.89 11.84 19.80
C MET A 374 12.04 12.85 19.83
N ILE A 375 12.27 13.54 20.95
CA ILE A 375 13.41 14.45 21.10
C ILE A 375 14.72 13.64 21.06
N LEU A 376 14.81 12.58 21.87
CA LEU A 376 16.01 11.72 21.94
C LEU A 376 16.35 11.04 20.60
N ASP A 377 15.35 10.64 19.83
CA ASP A 377 15.51 10.01 18.51
C ASP A 377 16.11 10.96 17.47
N HIS A 378 16.06 12.26 17.73
CA HIS A 378 16.52 13.30 16.82
C HIS A 378 17.95 13.78 17.13
N ASP A 379 18.52 13.36 18.25
CA ASP A 379 19.92 13.62 18.61
C ASP A 379 20.83 12.71 17.79
N SER A 380 20.93 13.00 16.48
CA SER A 380 21.88 12.37 15.58
C SER A 380 23.30 12.89 15.85
N ALA A 381 24.30 12.04 15.58
CA ALA A 381 25.72 12.29 15.89
C ALA A 381 26.31 13.58 15.29
N ASP A 382 25.65 14.16 14.29
CA ASP A 382 26.12 15.34 13.55
C ASP A 382 25.44 16.67 13.96
N ASN A 383 24.58 16.69 14.99
CA ASN A 383 23.86 17.88 15.46
C ASN A 383 23.07 18.65 14.38
N GLN A 384 22.82 18.05 13.21
CA GLN A 384 22.00 18.65 12.16
C GLN A 384 20.54 18.25 12.37
N THR A 385 19.72 19.21 12.80
CA THR A 385 18.28 19.01 12.97
C THR A 385 17.58 19.14 11.62
N GLU A 386 17.32 18.02 10.95
CA GLU A 386 16.51 17.99 9.73
C GLU A 386 15.00 17.94 10.03
N PHE A 387 14.19 18.46 9.11
CA PHE A 387 12.74 18.37 9.23
C PHE A 387 12.24 16.94 8.91
N ASP A 388 11.76 16.24 9.94
CA ASP A 388 11.14 14.93 9.77
C ASP A 388 9.71 15.03 9.19
N LYS A 389 9.61 14.76 7.88
CA LYS A 389 8.34 14.75 7.13
C LYS A 389 7.34 13.72 7.65
N ILE A 390 7.81 12.60 8.20
CA ILE A 390 6.95 11.50 8.68
C ILE A 390 6.30 11.91 10.00
N ARG A 391 7.08 12.46 10.94
CA ARG A 391 6.54 13.01 12.19
C ARG A 391 5.55 14.13 11.91
N PHE A 392 5.89 15.06 11.02
CA PHE A 392 4.96 16.10 10.61
C PHE A 392 3.65 15.53 10.05
N ALA A 393 3.73 14.50 9.19
CA ALA A 393 2.54 13.86 8.65
C ALA A 393 1.69 13.13 9.70
N ALA A 394 2.29 12.66 10.81
CA ALA A 394 1.56 12.03 11.91
C ALA A 394 0.77 13.05 12.75
N PHE A 395 1.26 14.28 12.87
CA PHE A 395 0.68 15.34 13.71
C PHE A 395 -0.05 16.44 12.94
N LYS A 396 -0.17 16.32 11.62
CA LYS A 396 -0.93 17.22 10.75
C LYS A 396 -2.37 16.76 10.58
#